data_AF-A0A850MK62-F1
#
_entry.id   AF-A0A850MK62-F1
#
_cell.length_a   1.000
_cell.length_b   1.000
_cell.length_c   1.000
_cell.angle_alpha   90.00
_cell.angle_beta   90.00
_cell.angle_gamma   90.00
#
_symmetry.space_group_name_H-M   'P 1'
#
loop_
_entity.id
_entity.type
_entity.pdbx_description
1 polymer ?
#
loop_
_entity_poly.entity_id
_entity_poly.type
_entity_poly.pdbx_seq_one_letter_code
_entity_poly.pdbx_strand_id
1 'polypeptide(L)' 'MSKQLIEFANKKGDYYVELAEEHLRSREPNKAKSLLLSAVEWYKKGGNEEKAKITQQKADEIEV' A
#
# COMPACT_ATOMS: atom_id res chain seq x y z
N MET A 1 -12.90 -5.17 15.45
CA MET A 1 -11.47 -5.48 15.21
C MET A 1 -10.67 -5.05 16.42
N SER A 2 -9.67 -5.82 16.88
CA SER A 2 -8.86 -5.41 18.05
C SER A 2 -7.88 -4.29 17.68
N LYS A 3 -7.45 -3.48 18.65
CA LYS A 3 -6.43 -2.42 18.43
C LYS A 3 -5.14 -2.99 17.83
N GLN A 4 -4.71 -4.17 18.27
CA GLN A 4 -3.54 -4.87 17.74
C GLN A 4 -3.71 -5.25 16.26
N LEU A 5 -4.90 -5.71 15.85
CA LEU A 5 -5.17 -6.04 14.45
C LEU A 5 -5.21 -4.81 13.56
N ILE A 6 -5.76 -3.69 14.07
CA ILE A 6 -5.74 -2.40 13.37
C ILE A 6 -4.31 -1.90 13.18
N GLU A 7 -3.49 -1.93 14.23
CA GLU A 7 -2.09 -1.52 14.16
C GLU A 7 -1.28 -2.42 13.22
N PHE A 8 -1.48 -3.74 13.31
CA PHE A 8 -0.85 -4.70 12.41
C PHE A 8 -1.22 -4.43 10.95
N ALA A 9 -2.51 -4.22 10.66
CA ALA A 9 -2.96 -3.94 9.29
C ALA A 9 -2.34 -2.66 8.73
N ASN A 10 -2.28 -1.59 9.52
CA ASN A 10 -1.63 -0.34 9.11
C ASN A 10 -0.13 -0.52 8.86
N LYS A 11 0.61 -1.19 9.77
CA LYS A 11 2.04 -1.49 9.58
C LYS A 11 2.29 -2.37 8.35
N LYS A 12 1.38 -3.30 8.07
CA LYS A 12 1.49 -4.15 6.88
C LYS A 12 1.27 -3.34 5.60
N GLY A 13 0.34 -2.39 5.61
CA GLY A 13 0.18 -1.41 4.53
C GLY A 13 1.46 -0.60 4.31
N ASP A 14 2.03 -0.04 5.38
CA ASP A 14 3.26 0.76 5.32
C ASP A 14 4.43 -0.04 4.71
N TYR A 15 4.62 -1.29 5.14
CA TYR A 15 5.62 -2.19 4.57
C TYR A 15 5.46 -2.42 3.06
N TYR A 16 4.24 -2.60 2.58
CA TYR A 16 3.99 -2.79 1.15
C TYR A 16 4.27 -1.53 0.32
N VAL A 17 4.04 -0.34 0.89
CA VAL A 17 4.41 0.93 0.26
C VAL A 17 5.92 1.05 0.13
N GLU A 18 6.67 0.77 1.20
CA GLU A 18 8.14 0.79 1.17
C GLU A 18 8.69 -0.17 0.11
N LEU A 19 8.17 -1.40 0.06
CA LEU A 19 8.58 -2.39 -0.93
C LEU A 19 8.23 -1.96 -2.36
N ALA A 20 7.08 -1.31 -2.57
CA ALA A 20 6.71 -0.77 -3.87
C ALA A 20 7.72 0.30 -4.34
N GLU A 21 8.20 1.16 -3.45
CA GLU A 21 9.22 2.16 -3.77
C GLU A 21 10.56 1.54 -4.17
N GLU A 22 10.94 0.40 -3.59
CA GLU A 22 12.12 -0.36 -4.01
C GLU A 22 11.96 -0.94 -5.42
N HIS A 23 10.77 -1.47 -5.75
CA HIS A 23 10.49 -1.97 -7.08
C HIS A 23 10.43 -0.85 -8.14
N LEU A 24 9.93 0.34 -7.79
CA LEU A 24 10.00 1.51 -8.67
C LEU A 24 11.46 1.90 -8.95
N ARG A 25 12.31 1.94 -7.91
CA ARG A 25 13.75 2.17 -8.06
C ARG A 25 14.44 1.12 -8.94
N SER A 26 13.96 -0.13 -8.88
CA SER A 26 14.45 -1.26 -9.68
C SER A 26 13.84 -1.35 -11.09
N ARG A 27 13.06 -0.35 -11.52
CA ARG A 27 12.36 -0.30 -12.81
C ARG A 27 11.37 -1.46 -13.02
N GLU A 28 10.68 -1.86 -11.96
CA GLU A 28 9.64 -2.90 -11.98
C GLU A 28 8.24 -2.30 -11.65
N PRO A 29 7.69 -1.43 -12.52
CA PRO A 29 6.48 -0.66 -12.20
C PRO A 29 5.23 -1.55 -12.02
N ASN A 30 5.11 -2.65 -12.76
CA ASN A 30 4.03 -3.62 -12.59
C ASN A 30 3.99 -4.23 -11.18
N LYS A 31 5.17 -4.57 -10.63
CA LYS A 31 5.29 -5.11 -9.27
C LYS A 31 4.96 -4.04 -8.24
N ALA A 32 5.50 -2.83 -8.41
CA ALA A 32 5.20 -1.71 -7.54
C ALA A 32 3.69 -1.41 -7.47
N LYS A 33 3.01 -1.36 -8.62
CA LYS A 33 1.56 -1.15 -8.68
C LYS A 33 0.78 -2.22 -7.92
N SER A 34 1.13 -3.50 -8.11
CA SER A 34 0.49 -4.61 -7.38
C SER A 34 0.69 -4.51 -5.86
N LEU A 35 1.86 -4.05 -5.41
CA LEU A 35 2.16 -3.89 -3.99
C LEU A 35 1.40 -2.70 -3.39
N LEU A 36 1.30 -1.57 -4.11
CA LEU A 36 0.49 -0.44 -3.67
C LEU A 36 -0.99 -0.81 -3.56
N LEU A 37 -1.56 -1.55 -4.52
CA LEU A 37 -2.94 -2.05 -4.42
C LEU A 37 -3.12 -3.01 -3.23
N SER A 38 -2.10 -3.81 -2.90
CA SER A 38 -2.11 -4.65 -1.69
C SER A 38 -2.08 -3.80 -0.42
N ALA A 39 -1.30 -2.72 -0.39
CA ALA A 39 -1.26 -1.78 0.73
C ALA A 39 -2.62 -1.09 0.94
N VAL A 40 -3.31 -0.69 -0.13
CA VAL A 40 -4.68 -0.13 -0.06
C VAL A 40 -5.62 -1.05 0.71
N GLU A 41 -5.63 -2.35 0.39
CA GLU A 41 -6.49 -3.32 1.07
C GLU A 41 -6.14 -3.48 2.55
N TRP A 42 -4.85 -3.39 2.91
CA TRP A 42 -4.42 -3.40 4.30
C TRP A 42 -4.84 -2.15 5.07
N TYR A 43 -4.74 -0.97 4.47
CA TYR A 43 -5.20 0.26 5.10
C TYR A 43 -6.72 0.27 5.28
N LYS A 44 -7.51 -0.21 4.30
CA LYS A 44 -8.95 -0.40 4.45
C LYS A 44 -9.28 -1.34 5.61
N LYS A 45 -8.58 -2.48 5.72
CA LYS A 45 -8.72 -3.41 6.87
C LYS A 45 -8.35 -2.74 8.20
N GLY A 46 -7.36 -1.85 8.19
CA GLY A 46 -6.95 -1.06 9.35
C GLY A 46 -7.83 0.16 9.63
N GLY A 47 -8.90 0.40 8.86
CA GLY A 47 -9.77 1.57 9.01
C GLY A 47 -9.10 2.90 8.67
N ASN A 48 -8.01 2.87 7.90
CA ASN A 48 -7.25 4.06 7.52
C ASN A 48 -7.56 4.47 6.08
N GLU A 49 -8.74 5.05 5.89
CA GLU A 49 -9.25 5.44 4.57
C GLU A 49 -8.40 6.51 3.89
N GLU A 50 -7.79 7.40 4.67
CA GLU A 50 -6.90 8.45 4.15
C GLU A 50 -5.66 7.84 3.50
N LYS A 51 -4.93 6.96 4.22
CA LYS A 51 -3.79 6.25 3.62
C LYS A 51 -4.22 5.39 2.45
N ALA A 52 -5.36 4.69 2.55
CA ALA A 52 -5.87 3.90 1.45
C ALA A 52 -6.09 4.74 0.18
N LYS A 53 -6.67 5.94 0.30
CA LYS A 53 -6.92 6.84 -0.83
C LYS A 53 -5.61 7.37 -1.44
N ILE A 54 -4.67 7.83 -0.60
CA ILE A 54 -3.37 8.34 -1.06
C ILE A 54 -2.60 7.22 -1.79
N THR A 55 -2.59 6.02 -1.24
CA THR A 55 -1.90 4.87 -1.84
C THR A 55 -2.57 4.41 -3.14
N GLN A 56 -3.91 4.48 -3.23
CA GLN A 56 -4.63 4.20 -4.47
C GLN A 56 -4.24 5.20 -5.57
N GLN A 57 -4.20 6.50 -5.25
CA GLN A 57 -3.77 7.53 -6.20
C GLN A 57 -2.35 7.27 -6.72
N LYS A 58 -1.41 6.94 -5.82
CA LYS A 58 -0.05 6.54 -6.22
C LYS A 58 -0.04 5.32 -7.14
N ALA A 59 -0.91 4.34 -6.92
CA ALA A 59 -1.00 3.15 -7.78
C ALA A 59 -1.57 3.50 -9.17
N ASP A 60 -2.53 4.41 -9.22
CA ASP A 60 -3.17 4.86 -10.45
C ASP A 60 -2.21 5.72 -11.31
N GLU A 61 -1.32 6.49 -10.67
CA GLU A 61 -0.26 7.27 -11.32
C GLU A 61 0.86 6.43 -11.95
N ILE A 62 0.98 5.14 -11.58
CA ILE A 62 1.93 4.24 -12.23
C ILE A 62 1.38 3.84 -13.61
N GLU A 63 1.96 4.46 -14.64
CA GLU A 63 1.84 4.03 -16.04
C GLU A 63 2.63 2.73 -16.26
N VAL A 64 1.95 1.71 -16.77
CA VAL A 64 2.48 0.36 -17.03
C VAL A 64 2.07 -0.11 -18.41
#